data_AF-A0A961S5E3-F1
#
_entry.id   AF-A0A961S5E3-F1
#
_cell.length_a   1.000
_cell.length_b   1.000
_cell.length_c   1.000
_cell.angle_alpha   90.00
_cell.angle_beta   90.00
_cell.angle_gamma   90.00
#
_symmetry.space_group_name_H-M   'P 1'
#
loop_
_entity.id
_entity.type
_entity.pdbx_description
1 polymer ?
#
loop_
_entity_poly.entity_id
_entity_poly.type
_entity_poly.pdbx_seq_one_letter_code
_entity_poly.pdbx_strand_id
1 'polypeptide(L)'
;MDSPMMFSAEWWQEPLGTWMAWNRVTIAFFLYIFASIAAMGVWEYFAPGGGPRHGVLGLDTTRGDRLFITHLGTCFIFLAWLAFYGTPLWGAVVISIVWAVAIFRFA
;
A
#
# COMPACT_ATOMS: atom_id res chain seq x y z
N MET A 1 -9.59 -33.63 3.63
CA MET A 1 -9.23 -32.31 3.06
C MET A 1 -7.73 -32.29 3.00
N ASP A 2 -7.17 -32.15 1.80
CA ASP A 2 -5.72 -32.09 1.64
C ASP A 2 -5.20 -30.81 2.29
N SER A 3 -4.06 -30.88 2.98
CA SER A 3 -3.39 -29.68 3.49
C SER A 3 -3.00 -28.80 2.31
N PRO A 4 -3.19 -27.47 2.37
CA PRO A 4 -2.84 -26.62 1.24
C PRO A 4 -1.34 -26.67 0.95
N MET A 5 -1.02 -26.63 -0.33
CA MET A 5 0.34 -26.45 -0.80
C MET A 5 0.90 -25.12 -0.26
N MET A 6 2.13 -25.13 0.25
CA MET A 6 2.81 -23.92 0.70
C MET A 6 2.84 -22.87 -0.44
N PHE A 7 2.48 -21.62 -0.14
CA PHE A 7 2.35 -20.51 -1.10
C PHE A 7 1.23 -20.62 -2.16
N SER A 8 0.29 -21.56 -2.02
CA SER A 8 -0.94 -21.55 -2.82
C SER A 8 -1.86 -20.39 -2.40
N ALA A 9 -2.85 -20.06 -3.25
CA ALA A 9 -3.87 -19.07 -2.90
C ALA A 9 -4.63 -19.46 -1.61
N GLU A 10 -4.92 -20.75 -1.46
CA GLU A 10 -5.60 -21.29 -0.28
C GLU A 10 -4.74 -21.11 0.98
N TRP A 11 -3.44 -21.42 0.91
CA TRP A 11 -2.50 -21.27 2.03
C TRP A 11 -2.45 -19.82 2.56
N TRP A 12 -2.55 -18.84 1.66
CA TRP A 12 -2.60 -17.42 2.02
C TRP A 12 -3.92 -17.03 2.71
N GLN A 13 -5.04 -17.67 2.33
CA GLN A 13 -6.38 -17.35 2.80
C GLN A 13 -6.84 -18.18 4.02
N GLU A 14 -6.05 -19.17 4.45
CA GLU A 14 -6.38 -19.97 5.63
C GLU A 14 -6.61 -19.10 6.87
N PRO A 15 -7.70 -19.34 7.62
CA PRO A 15 -7.95 -18.66 8.88
C PRO A 15 -6.95 -19.13 9.95
N LEU A 16 -6.34 -18.18 10.65
CA LEU A 16 -5.36 -18.44 11.72
C LEU A 16 -6.00 -18.53 13.12
N GLY A 17 -7.30 -18.30 13.22
CA GLY A 17 -8.06 -18.34 14.47
C GLY A 17 -9.56 -18.12 14.22
N THR A 18 -10.34 -18.12 15.28
CA THR A 18 -11.81 -17.95 15.23
C THR A 18 -12.26 -16.50 15.43
N TRP A 19 -11.37 -15.63 15.92
CA TRP A 19 -11.68 -14.25 16.23
C TRP A 19 -11.05 -13.31 15.20
N MET A 20 -11.89 -12.53 14.52
CA MET A 20 -11.57 -11.72 13.33
C MET A 20 -11.09 -12.55 12.12
N ALA A 21 -11.29 -12.03 10.92
CA ALA A 21 -10.87 -12.69 9.67
C ALA A 21 -9.33 -12.58 9.45
N TRP A 22 -8.56 -13.07 10.43
CA TRP A 22 -7.11 -13.13 10.37
C TRP A 22 -6.69 -14.30 9.48
N ASN A 23 -6.13 -13.94 8.33
CA ASN A 23 -5.39 -14.85 7.46
C ASN A 23 -4.01 -14.24 7.16
N ARG A 24 -3.17 -14.98 6.43
CA ARG A 24 -1.79 -14.54 6.13
C ARG A 24 -1.79 -13.27 5.26
N VAL A 25 -2.79 -13.09 4.40
CA VAL A 25 -2.95 -11.86 3.59
C VAL A 25 -3.20 -10.64 4.49
N THR A 26 -4.12 -10.75 5.45
CA THR A 26 -4.41 -9.67 6.41
C THR A 26 -3.17 -9.32 7.23
N ILE A 27 -2.43 -10.33 7.72
CA ILE A 27 -1.17 -10.11 8.45
C ILE A 27 -0.16 -9.38 7.56
N ALA A 28 0.04 -9.81 6.32
CA ALA A 28 0.97 -9.18 5.38
C ALA A 28 0.60 -7.71 5.12
N PHE A 29 -0.69 -7.39 5.01
CA PHE A 29 -1.18 -6.01 4.86
C PHE A 29 -0.80 -5.14 6.08
N PHE A 30 -1.08 -5.61 7.30
CA PHE A 30 -0.72 -4.85 8.50
C PHE A 30 0.80 -4.68 8.64
N LEU A 31 1.58 -5.73 8.37
CA LEU A 31 3.04 -5.63 8.34
C LEU A 31 3.52 -4.60 7.34
N TYR A 32 2.92 -4.53 6.14
CA TYR A 32 3.22 -3.51 5.15
C TYR A 32 2.90 -2.08 5.65
N ILE A 33 1.75 -1.88 6.30
CA ILE A 33 1.40 -0.57 6.88
C ILE A 33 2.39 -0.17 7.98
N PHE A 34 2.67 -1.05 8.93
CA PHE A 34 3.63 -0.78 10.00
C PHE A 34 5.04 -0.53 9.44
N ALA A 35 5.48 -1.30 8.45
CA ALA A 35 6.76 -1.10 7.78
C ALA A 35 6.80 0.25 7.04
N SER A 36 5.71 0.66 6.38
CA SER A 36 5.63 1.95 5.69
C SER A 36 5.72 3.12 6.67
N ILE A 37 5.04 3.03 7.81
CA ILE A 37 5.11 4.04 8.88
C ILE A 37 6.52 4.06 9.50
N ALA A 38 7.10 2.89 9.79
CA ALA A 38 8.45 2.80 10.33
C ALA A 38 9.50 3.37 9.37
N ALA A 39 9.39 3.07 8.07
CA ALA A 39 10.26 3.63 7.04
C ALA A 39 10.17 5.16 7.00
N MET A 40 8.97 5.73 7.15
CA MET A 40 8.80 7.18 7.29
C MET A 40 9.47 7.75 8.54
N GLY A 41 9.34 7.07 9.68
CA GLY A 41 10.02 7.48 10.91
C GLY A 41 11.55 7.45 10.77
N VAL A 42 12.09 6.42 10.13
CA VAL A 42 13.53 6.31 9.83
C VAL A 42 13.97 7.43 8.87
N TRP A 43 13.20 7.73 7.83
CA TRP A 43 13.51 8.82 6.91
C TRP A 43 13.52 10.16 7.64
N GLU A 44 12.50 10.44 8.45
CA GLU A 44 12.41 11.69 9.19
C GLU A 44 13.56 11.87 10.20
N TYR A 45 14.01 10.78 10.81
CA TYR A 45 15.20 10.78 11.66
C TYR A 45 16.48 11.22 10.90
N PHE A 46 16.71 10.68 9.70
CA PHE A 46 17.91 11.00 8.91
C PHE A 46 17.85 12.33 8.15
N ALA A 47 16.66 12.73 7.70
CA ALA A 47 16.46 13.96 6.93
C ALA A 47 15.37 14.82 7.58
N PRO A 48 15.67 15.48 8.71
CA PRO A 48 14.71 16.32 9.41
C PRO A 48 14.30 17.49 8.51
N GLY A 49 13.00 17.68 8.34
CA GLY A 49 12.45 18.66 7.41
C GLY A 49 11.12 18.18 6.84
N GLY A 50 10.13 17.99 7.70
CA GLY A 50 8.72 17.76 7.35
C GLY A 50 8.00 19.02 6.86
N GLY A 51 8.74 20.01 6.34
CA GLY A 51 8.19 21.27 5.88
C GLY A 51 7.10 21.03 4.83
N PRO A 52 5.90 21.61 5.01
CA PRO A 52 4.85 21.54 4.00
C PRO A 52 5.39 22.07 2.67
N ARG A 53 5.18 21.31 1.61
CA ARG A 53 5.45 21.80 0.25
C ARG A 53 4.11 21.97 -0.44
N HIS A 54 3.98 23.09 -1.14
CA HIS A 54 2.84 23.31 -2.00
C HIS A 54 2.97 22.42 -3.24
N GLY A 55 2.17 21.36 -3.27
CA GLY A 55 2.23 20.34 -4.32
C GLY A 55 1.41 20.69 -5.56
N VAL A 56 1.58 19.88 -6.61
CA VAL A 56 0.78 19.98 -7.85
C VAL A 56 -0.72 19.74 -7.61
N LEU A 57 -1.08 19.08 -6.51
CA LEU A 57 -2.47 18.89 -6.09
C LEU A 57 -3.11 20.16 -5.50
N GLY A 58 -2.35 21.26 -5.36
CA GLY A 58 -2.80 22.51 -4.75
C GLY A 58 -2.98 22.43 -3.22
N LEU A 59 -2.44 21.36 -2.62
CA LEU A 59 -2.45 21.12 -1.18
C LEU A 59 -1.04 21.32 -0.62
N ASP A 60 -0.96 21.86 0.59
CA ASP A 60 0.27 21.87 1.36
C ASP A 60 0.44 20.49 2.00
N THR A 61 1.26 19.63 1.41
CA THR A 61 1.43 18.26 1.88
C THR A 61 2.72 18.09 2.69
N THR A 62 2.59 17.45 3.85
CA THR A 62 3.74 16.90 4.58
C THR A 62 4.18 15.58 3.95
N ARG A 63 5.30 15.01 4.41
CA ARG A 63 5.77 13.71 3.89
C ARG A 63 4.82 12.57 4.29
N GLY A 64 4.23 12.62 5.48
CA GLY A 64 3.22 11.67 5.93
C GLY A 64 1.97 11.71 5.05
N ASP A 65 1.52 12.91 4.69
CA ASP A 65 0.37 13.08 3.79
C ASP A 65 0.62 12.45 2.43
N ARG A 66 1.83 12.60 1.86
CA ARG A 66 2.23 11.95 0.60
C ARG A 66 2.15 10.42 0.68
N LEU A 67 2.61 9.84 1.79
CA LEU A 67 2.50 8.40 2.01
C LEU A 67 1.04 7.97 2.01
N PHE A 68 0.19 8.69 2.76
CA PHE A 68 -1.25 8.42 2.84
C PHE A 68 -1.94 8.53 1.47
N ILE A 69 -1.71 9.61 0.74
CA ILE A 69 -2.24 9.84 -0.63
C ILE A 69 -1.78 8.73 -1.58
N THR A 70 -0.53 8.27 -1.44
CA THR A 70 -0.01 7.15 -2.24
C THR A 70 -0.76 5.86 -1.96
N HIS A 71 -1.00 5.51 -0.69
CA HIS A 71 -1.75 4.31 -0.31
C HIS A 71 -3.20 4.39 -0.80
N LEU A 72 -3.87 5.51 -0.52
CA LEU A 72 -5.26 5.73 -0.91
C LEU A 72 -5.42 5.69 -2.44
N GLY A 73 -4.54 6.38 -3.18
CA GLY A 73 -4.57 6.35 -4.64
C GLY A 73 -4.27 4.97 -5.21
N THR A 74 -3.36 4.21 -4.60
CA THR A 74 -3.10 2.81 -4.97
C THR A 74 -4.34 1.94 -4.82
N CYS A 75 -5.10 2.08 -3.73
CA CYS A 75 -6.38 1.37 -3.57
C CYS A 75 -7.36 1.69 -4.70
N PHE A 76 -7.52 2.97 -5.05
CA PHE A 76 -8.42 3.36 -6.15
C PHE A 76 -7.94 2.88 -7.52
N ILE A 77 -6.63 2.88 -7.78
CA ILE A 77 -6.05 2.32 -9.01
C ILE A 77 -6.38 0.84 -9.13
N PHE A 78 -6.24 0.06 -8.06
CA PHE A 78 -6.57 -1.37 -8.06
C PHE A 78 -8.07 -1.60 -8.28
N LEU A 79 -8.94 -0.83 -7.62
CA LEU A 79 -10.39 -0.92 -7.82
C LEU A 79 -10.80 -0.56 -9.25
N ALA A 80 -10.22 0.50 -9.81
CA ALA A 80 -10.46 0.89 -11.20
C ALA A 80 -9.97 -0.19 -12.17
N TRP A 81 -8.77 -0.74 -11.95
CA TRP A 81 -8.24 -1.82 -12.77
C TRP A 81 -9.15 -3.06 -12.74
N LEU A 82 -9.60 -3.46 -11.55
CA LEU A 82 -10.55 -4.56 -11.41
C LEU A 82 -11.87 -4.28 -12.13
N ALA A 83 -12.37 -3.05 -12.06
CA ALA A 83 -13.62 -2.67 -12.71
C ALA A 83 -13.55 -2.71 -14.25
N PHE A 84 -12.40 -2.37 -14.84
CA PHE A 84 -12.26 -2.27 -16.31
C PHE A 84 -11.57 -3.46 -16.97
N TYR A 85 -10.59 -4.08 -16.30
CA TYR A 85 -9.72 -5.12 -16.88
C TYR A 85 -9.78 -6.46 -16.13
N GLY A 86 -10.08 -6.46 -14.83
CA GLY A 86 -10.10 -7.68 -14.03
C GLY A 86 -8.70 -8.22 -13.70
N THR A 87 -8.54 -9.55 -13.66
CA THR A 87 -7.27 -10.23 -13.40
C THR A 87 -6.52 -10.55 -14.70
N PRO A 88 -5.17 -10.56 -14.70
CA PRO A 88 -4.24 -10.35 -13.57
C PRO A 88 -3.98 -8.87 -13.22
N LEU A 89 -3.54 -8.61 -11.99
CA LEU A 89 -3.39 -7.26 -11.41
C LEU A 89 -2.03 -6.59 -11.67
N TRP A 90 -1.16 -7.19 -12.48
CA TRP A 90 0.20 -6.68 -12.71
C TRP A 90 0.23 -5.27 -13.29
N GLY A 91 -0.72 -4.94 -14.18
CA GLY A 91 -0.80 -3.58 -14.71
C GLY A 91 -1.20 -2.55 -13.65
N ALA A 92 -2.10 -2.91 -12.72
CA ALA A 92 -2.43 -2.06 -11.58
C ALA A 92 -1.19 -1.77 -10.72
N VAL A 93 -0.36 -2.80 -10.45
CA VAL A 93 0.89 -2.64 -9.69
C VAL A 93 1.82 -1.62 -10.34
N VAL A 94 2.05 -1.73 -11.66
CA VAL A 94 2.92 -0.79 -12.39
C VAL A 94 2.38 0.64 -12.30
N ILE A 95 1.08 0.83 -12.49
CA ILE A 95 0.44 2.16 -12.40
C ILE A 95 0.56 2.71 -10.98
N SER A 96 0.37 1.89 -9.95
CA SER A 96 0.52 2.30 -8.56
C SER A 96 1.95 2.70 -8.18
N ILE A 97 2.97 2.05 -8.75
CA ILE A 97 4.37 2.45 -8.57
C ILE A 97 4.62 3.82 -9.22
N VAL A 98 4.14 4.02 -10.45
CA VAL A 98 4.24 5.33 -11.13
C VAL A 98 3.53 6.42 -10.34
N TRP A 99 2.34 6.12 -9.80
CA TRP A 99 1.59 7.01 -8.93
C TRP A 99 2.37 7.38 -7.67
N ALA A 100 2.95 6.40 -6.97
CA ALA A 100 3.77 6.64 -5.78
C ALA A 100 4.94 7.57 -6.09
N VAL A 101 5.68 7.32 -7.17
CA VAL A 101 6.80 8.16 -7.59
C VAL A 101 6.33 9.58 -7.91
N ALA A 102 5.20 9.72 -8.61
CA ALA A 102 4.64 11.03 -8.94
C ALA A 102 4.27 11.82 -7.68
N ILE A 103 3.59 11.20 -6.71
CA ILE A 103 3.20 11.87 -5.46
C ILE A 103 4.42 12.31 -4.65
N PHE A 104 5.41 11.43 -4.45
CA PHE A 104 6.61 11.81 -3.69
C PHE A 104 7.42 12.92 -4.39
N ARG A 105 7.39 12.96 -5.73
CA ARG A 105 8.16 13.93 -6.51
C ARG A 105 7.47 15.30 -6.67
N PHE A 106 6.14 15.32 -6.78
CA PHE A 106 5.37 16.48 -7.23
C PHE A 106 4.31 16.99 -6.25
N ALA A 107 3.83 16.16 -5.31
CA ALA A 107 2.96 16.66 -4.25
C ALA A 107 3.76 17.48 -3.25
#